data_AF-A0AA40FBX0-F1
#
_entry.id   AF-A0AA40FBX0-F1
#
_cell.length_a   1.000
_cell.length_b   1.000
_cell.length_c   1.000
_cell.angle_alpha   90.00
_cell.angle_beta   90.00
_cell.angle_gamma   90.00
#
_symmetry.space_group_name_H-M   'P 1'
#
loop_
_entity.id
_entity.type
_entity.pdbx_description
1 polymer ?
#
loop_
_entity_poly.entity_id
_entity_poly.type
_entity_poly.pdbx_seq_one_letter_code
_entity_poly.pdbx_strand_id
1 'polypeptide(L)'
;MGEALHAAMMSAEDPLAPIPKEYNSYIFRLLEAYRHHYLEIQNFKKREAEIAALREKDLADFRTQVKGWMRSEKEYKAQIKCLELRLAKESKDGVRAVILARHESIVSRSEVKRFMMRAKSTARMGDGKRSHHLGHGA
;
A
#
# COMPACT_ATOMS: atom_id res chain seq x y z
N MET A 1 40.77 11.94 0.95
CA MET A 1 40.75 13.43 1.09
C MET A 1 40.22 13.90 2.45
N GLY A 2 39.01 13.51 2.88
CA GLY A 2 38.61 13.68 4.29
C GLY A 2 39.55 12.94 5.26
N GLU A 3 40.22 11.90 4.76
CA GLU A 3 41.28 11.16 5.44
C GLU A 3 42.49 12.02 5.86
N ALA A 4 42.81 13.10 5.14
CA ALA A 4 43.93 13.98 5.49
C ALA A 4 43.61 14.89 6.67
N LEU A 5 42.38 15.46 6.69
CA LEU A 5 41.86 16.18 7.86
C LEU A 5 41.68 15.22 9.05
N HIS A 6 41.14 14.03 8.80
CA HIS A 6 40.97 13.00 9.83
C HIS A 6 42.31 12.55 10.42
N ALA A 7 43.32 12.29 9.60
CA ALA A 7 44.66 11.94 10.07
C ALA A 7 45.28 13.07 10.90
N ALA A 8 45.17 14.32 10.44
CA ALA A 8 45.68 15.49 11.17
C ALA A 8 44.97 15.72 12.51
N MET A 9 43.66 15.47 12.58
CA MET A 9 42.88 15.55 13.83
C MET A 9 43.20 14.40 14.79
N MET A 10 43.46 13.18 14.27
CA MET A 10 43.75 11.99 15.08
C MET A 10 45.20 11.91 15.55
N SER A 11 46.14 12.60 14.88
CA SER A 11 47.56 12.64 15.23
C SER A 11 47.95 13.84 16.10
N ALA A 12 47.00 14.70 16.48
CA ALA A 12 47.27 15.84 17.34
C ALA A 12 47.53 15.35 18.78
N GLU A 13 48.65 15.75 19.37
CA GLU A 13 49.00 15.41 20.77
C GLU A 13 48.04 16.04 21.78
N ASP A 14 47.48 17.22 21.45
CA ASP A 14 46.43 17.88 22.22
C ASP A 14 45.11 17.90 21.42
N PRO A 15 44.04 17.26 21.91
CA PRO A 15 42.71 17.27 21.29
C PRO A 15 42.06 18.66 21.16
N LEU A 16 42.55 19.65 21.92
CA LEU A 16 42.04 21.03 21.90
C LEU A 16 42.92 21.97 21.05
N ALA A 17 43.97 21.44 20.43
CA ALA A 17 44.82 22.23 19.55
C ALA A 17 44.01 22.77 18.35
N PRO A 18 44.23 24.04 17.96
CA PRO A 18 43.54 24.63 16.82
C PRO A 18 43.93 23.91 15.52
N ILE A 19 42.94 23.62 14.68
CA ILE A 19 43.18 22.98 13.38
C ILE A 19 43.90 23.98 12.44
N PRO A 20 44.99 23.57 11.76
CA PRO A 20 45.70 24.43 10.83
C PRO A 20 44.81 24.94 9.69
N LYS A 21 45.03 26.19 9.27
CA LYS A 21 44.16 26.90 8.32
C LYS A 21 44.11 26.25 6.93
N GLU A 22 45.13 25.49 6.58
CA GLU A 22 45.25 24.72 5.33
C GLU A 22 44.09 23.73 5.18
N TYR A 23 43.54 23.24 6.31
CA TYR A 23 42.43 22.29 6.31
C TYR A 23 41.05 22.95 6.30
N ASN A 24 40.95 24.28 6.39
CA ASN A 24 39.67 24.99 6.38
C ASN A 24 38.82 24.64 5.17
N SER A 25 39.44 24.48 3.99
CA SER A 25 38.73 24.08 2.76
C SER A 25 38.06 22.70 2.88
N TYR A 26 38.69 21.75 3.57
CA TYR A 26 38.13 20.43 3.82
C TYR A 26 36.99 20.48 4.86
N ILE A 27 37.14 21.30 5.89
CA ILE A 27 36.10 21.52 6.92
C ILE A 27 34.85 22.11 6.26
N PHE A 28 34.99 23.17 5.45
CA PHE A 28 33.85 23.78 4.76
C PHE A 28 33.14 22.80 3.83
N ARG A 29 33.89 21.99 3.06
CA ARG A 29 33.30 20.98 2.20
C ARG A 29 32.54 19.91 2.98
N LEU A 30 33.06 19.49 4.14
CA LEU A 30 32.39 18.50 5.00
C LEU A 30 31.09 19.06 5.59
N LEU A 31 31.10 20.32 6.04
CA LEU A 31 29.91 21.01 6.53
C LEU A 31 28.86 21.18 5.43
N GLU A 32 29.28 21.53 4.22
CA GLU A 32 28.41 21.66 3.06
C GLU A 32 27.80 20.31 2.67
N ALA A 33 28.60 19.25 2.56
CA ALA A 33 28.13 17.90 2.27
C ALA A 33 27.18 17.39 3.37
N TYR A 34 27.51 17.61 4.64
CA TYR A 34 26.63 17.26 5.76
C TYR A 34 25.28 17.97 5.66
N ARG A 35 25.29 19.28 5.42
CA ARG A 35 24.07 20.07 5.26
C ARG A 35 23.25 19.56 4.06
N HIS A 36 23.91 19.26 2.95
CA HIS A 36 23.25 18.73 1.76
C HIS A 36 22.54 17.41 2.06
N HIS A 37 23.26 16.42 2.61
CA HIS A 37 22.68 15.13 2.96
C HIS A 37 21.61 15.22 4.04
N TYR A 38 21.78 16.10 5.03
CA TYR A 38 20.76 16.35 6.03
C TYR A 38 19.45 16.84 5.38
N LEU A 39 19.54 17.78 4.44
CA LEU A 39 18.37 18.26 3.70
C LEU A 39 17.77 17.17 2.80
N GLU A 40 18.59 16.36 2.14
CA GLU A 40 18.12 15.22 1.35
C GLU A 40 17.34 14.23 2.22
N ILE A 41 17.87 13.85 3.38
CA ILE A 41 17.20 12.94 4.32
C ILE A 41 15.86 13.52 4.76
N GLN A 42 15.79 14.82 5.07
CA GLN A 42 14.53 15.48 5.43
C GLN A 42 13.53 15.47 4.27
N ASN A 43 14.00 15.70 3.04
CA ASN A 43 13.16 15.62 1.84
C ASN A 43 12.64 14.20 1.60
N PHE A 44 13.47 13.18 1.75
CA PHE A 44 13.06 11.79 1.62
C PHE A 44 12.03 11.40 2.69
N LYS A 45 12.26 11.78 3.95
CA LYS A 45 11.28 11.55 5.04
C LYS A 45 9.93 12.22 4.74
N LYS A 46 9.95 13.45 4.23
CA LYS A 46 8.72 14.15 3.83
C LYS A 46 8.00 13.41 2.71
N ARG A 47 8.71 13.02 1.65
CA ARG A 47 8.14 12.26 0.53
C ARG A 47 7.59 10.90 0.97
N GLU A 48 8.29 10.22 1.88
CA GLU A 48 7.83 8.95 2.43
C GLU A 48 6.51 9.13 3.18
N ALA A 49 6.40 10.16 4.03
CA ALA A 49 5.16 10.49 4.74
C ALA A 49 4.02 10.83 3.77
N GLU A 50 4.29 11.62 2.72
CA GLU A 50 3.32 11.96 1.68
C GLU A 50 2.82 10.71 0.92
N ILE A 51 3.73 9.81 0.54
CA ILE A 51 3.39 8.55 -0.14
C ILE A 51 2.60 7.63 0.79
N ALA A 52 2.98 7.54 2.06
CA ALA A 52 2.25 6.74 3.05
C ALA A 52 0.82 7.26 3.24
N ALA A 53 0.63 8.57 3.34
CA ALA A 53 -0.68 9.20 3.44
C ALA A 53 -1.53 8.97 2.17
N LEU A 54 -0.93 9.12 0.99
CA LEU A 54 -1.61 8.86 -0.28
C LEU A 54 -2.05 7.39 -0.39
N ARG A 55 -1.17 6.45 -0.01
CA ARG A 55 -1.49 5.02 -0.01
C ARG A 55 -2.66 4.68 0.91
N GLU A 56 -2.72 5.25 2.12
CA GLU A 56 -3.85 4.98 3.02
C GLU A 56 -5.16 5.56 2.46
N LYS A 57 -5.10 6.75 1.86
CA LYS A 57 -6.24 7.34 1.15
C LYS A 57 -6.72 6.43 0.00
N ASP A 58 -5.81 6.01 -0.86
CA ASP A 58 -6.13 5.13 -1.98
C ASP A 58 -6.75 3.81 -1.47
N LEU A 59 -6.19 3.21 -0.42
CA LEU A 59 -6.75 2.00 0.18
C LEU A 59 -8.16 2.23 0.75
N ALA A 60 -8.43 3.37 1.37
CA ALA A 60 -9.75 3.73 1.85
C ALA A 60 -10.76 3.91 0.69
N ASP A 61 -10.34 4.56 -0.39
CA ASP A 61 -11.14 4.77 -1.59
C ASP A 61 -11.43 3.42 -2.28
N PHE A 62 -10.42 2.57 -2.46
CA PHE A 62 -10.58 1.22 -3.00
C PHE A 62 -11.54 0.38 -2.15
N ARG A 63 -11.43 0.40 -0.82
CA ARG A 63 -12.37 -0.32 0.07
C ARG A 63 -13.80 0.17 -0.12
N THR A 64 -14.00 1.47 -0.28
CA THR A 64 -15.32 2.08 -0.48
C THR A 64 -15.91 1.68 -1.84
N GLN A 65 -15.11 1.78 -2.90
CA GLN A 65 -15.50 1.35 -4.25
C GLN A 65 -15.84 -0.13 -4.29
N VAL A 66 -15.02 -0.99 -3.68
CA VAL A 66 -15.28 -2.43 -3.60
C VAL A 66 -16.59 -2.72 -2.88
N LYS A 67 -16.88 -2.04 -1.75
CA LYS A 67 -18.17 -2.17 -1.06
C LYS A 67 -19.35 -1.74 -1.93
N GLY A 68 -19.21 -0.63 -2.65
CA GLY A 68 -20.21 -0.15 -3.61
C GLY A 68 -20.47 -1.18 -4.70
N TRP A 69 -19.40 -1.70 -5.31
CA TRP A 69 -19.48 -2.71 -6.36
C TRP A 69 -20.14 -4.00 -5.88
N MET A 70 -19.79 -4.51 -4.69
CA MET A 70 -20.44 -5.69 -4.11
C MET A 70 -21.94 -5.47 -3.87
N ARG A 71 -22.33 -4.25 -3.47
CA ARG A 71 -23.75 -3.90 -3.29
C ARG A 71 -24.48 -3.91 -4.62
N SER A 72 -23.97 -3.18 -5.61
CA SER A 72 -24.55 -3.13 -6.95
C SER A 72 -24.62 -4.52 -7.58
N GLU A 73 -23.58 -5.35 -7.44
CA GLU A 73 -23.59 -6.73 -7.92
C GLU A 73 -24.72 -7.56 -7.29
N LYS A 74 -24.94 -7.40 -5.98
CA LYS A 74 -26.04 -8.08 -5.26
C LYS A 74 -27.40 -7.60 -5.77
N GLU A 75 -27.58 -6.30 -5.97
CA GLU A 75 -28.82 -5.71 -6.48
C GLU A 75 -29.10 -6.18 -7.92
N TYR A 76 -28.11 -6.18 -8.80
CA TYR A 76 -28.25 -6.70 -10.16
C TYR A 76 -28.60 -8.19 -10.18
N LYS A 77 -27.94 -9.01 -9.35
CA LYS A 77 -28.29 -10.43 -9.21
C LYS A 77 -29.73 -10.63 -8.75
N ALA A 78 -30.22 -9.79 -7.85
CA ALA A 78 -31.61 -9.82 -7.39
C ALA A 78 -32.57 -9.45 -8.53
N GLN A 79 -32.29 -8.38 -9.28
CA GLN A 79 -33.10 -7.96 -10.42
C GLN A 79 -33.14 -9.03 -11.52
N ILE A 80 -32.00 -9.63 -11.88
CA ILE A 80 -31.93 -10.74 -12.84
C ILE A 80 -32.82 -11.90 -12.37
N LYS A 81 -32.75 -12.27 -11.09
CA LYS A 81 -33.62 -13.32 -10.53
C LYS A 81 -35.10 -12.95 -10.62
N CYS A 82 -35.47 -11.70 -10.37
CA CYS A 82 -36.85 -11.25 -10.53
C CYS A 82 -37.34 -11.38 -11.99
N LEU A 83 -36.49 -11.03 -12.96
CA LEU A 83 -36.79 -11.18 -14.39
C LEU A 83 -36.91 -12.65 -14.79
N GLU A 84 -35.99 -13.50 -14.35
CA GLU A 84 -36.04 -14.95 -14.57
C GLU A 84 -37.36 -15.54 -14.03
N LEU A 85 -37.78 -15.14 -12.83
CA LEU A 85 -39.03 -15.60 -12.22
C LEU A 85 -40.27 -15.12 -12.97
N ARG A 86 -40.24 -13.88 -13.49
CA ARG A 86 -41.34 -13.36 -14.31
C ARG A 86 -41.45 -14.13 -15.63
N LEU A 87 -40.33 -14.33 -16.33
CA LEU A 87 -40.29 -15.07 -17.59
C LEU A 87 -40.76 -16.53 -17.42
N ALA A 88 -40.35 -17.18 -16.34
CA ALA A 88 -40.78 -18.53 -16.01
C ALA A 88 -42.29 -18.63 -15.72
N LYS A 89 -42.93 -17.56 -15.25
CA LYS A 89 -44.37 -17.52 -14.94
C LYS A 89 -45.24 -17.13 -16.14
N GLU A 90 -44.75 -16.22 -16.99
CA GLU A 90 -45.55 -15.64 -18.08
C GLU A 90 -45.51 -16.44 -19.39
N SER A 91 -44.47 -17.27 -19.60
CA SER A 91 -44.31 -18.05 -20.84
C SER A 91 -44.44 -19.55 -20.61
N LYS A 92 -45.12 -20.26 -21.53
CA LYS A 92 -45.27 -21.73 -21.51
C LYS A 92 -43.93 -22.46 -21.52
N ASP A 93 -42.93 -21.91 -22.22
CA ASP A 93 -41.57 -22.46 -22.30
C ASP A 93 -40.55 -21.67 -21.44
N GLY A 94 -41.02 -20.73 -20.62
CA GLY A 94 -40.18 -19.77 -19.89
C GLY A 94 -39.17 -20.45 -18.96
N VAL A 95 -39.55 -21.53 -18.30
CA VAL A 95 -38.65 -22.31 -17.44
C VAL A 95 -37.49 -22.91 -18.25
N ARG A 96 -37.79 -23.49 -19.42
CA ARG A 96 -36.77 -24.10 -20.29
C ARG A 96 -35.80 -23.04 -20.82
N ALA A 97 -36.32 -21.88 -21.23
CA ALA A 97 -35.51 -20.76 -21.70
C ALA A 97 -34.55 -20.24 -20.62
N VAL A 98 -35.02 -20.10 -19.37
CA VAL A 98 -34.17 -19.67 -18.24
C VAL A 98 -33.07 -20.70 -17.94
N ILE A 99 -33.38 -22.00 -17.98
CA ILE A 99 -32.40 -23.06 -17.73
C ILE A 99 -31.30 -23.04 -18.80
N LEU A 100 -31.68 -22.90 -20.07
CA LEU A 100 -30.73 -22.82 -21.19
C LEU A 100 -29.82 -21.59 -21.04
N ALA A 101 -30.39 -20.41 -20.80
CA ALA A 101 -29.63 -19.18 -20.61
C ALA A 101 -28.67 -19.24 -19.41
N ARG A 102 -29.04 -19.97 -18.35
CA ARG A 102 -28.14 -20.22 -17.20
C ARG A 102 -26.99 -21.16 -17.52
N HIS A 103 -27.24 -22.16 -18.36
CA HIS A 103 -26.21 -23.10 -18.80
C HIS A 103 -25.18 -22.40 -19.71
N GLU A 104 -25.63 -21.48 -20.55
CA GLU A 104 -24.79 -20.67 -21.44
C GLU A 104 -24.14 -19.46 -20.75
N SER A 105 -24.38 -19.28 -19.45
CA SER A 105 -23.85 -18.14 -18.71
C SER A 105 -22.32 -18.21 -18.60
N ILE A 106 -21.64 -17.17 -19.08
CA ILE A 106 -20.18 -17.00 -18.98
C ILE A 106 -19.74 -16.74 -17.52
N VAL A 107 -20.68 -16.46 -16.61
CA VAL A 107 -20.39 -16.17 -15.20
C VAL A 107 -20.06 -17.46 -14.43
N SER A 108 -18.77 -17.76 -14.31
CA SER A 108 -18.26 -18.90 -13.54
C SER A 108 -18.47 -18.73 -12.03
N ARG A 109 -19.53 -19.36 -11.49
CA ARG A 109 -19.86 -19.32 -10.05
C ARG A 109 -18.77 -19.92 -9.17
N SER A 110 -17.98 -20.86 -9.70
CA SER A 110 -16.88 -21.50 -8.99
C SER A 110 -15.68 -20.56 -8.83
N GLU A 111 -15.38 -19.75 -9.85
CA GLU A 111 -14.32 -18.74 -9.80
C GLU A 111 -14.64 -17.61 -8.84
N VAL A 112 -15.88 -17.11 -8.86
CA VAL A 112 -16.32 -16.07 -7.91
C VAL A 112 -16.22 -16.57 -6.46
N LYS A 113 -16.60 -17.83 -6.18
CA LYS A 113 -16.41 -18.44 -4.85
C LYS A 113 -14.94 -18.55 -4.45
N ARG A 114 -14.06 -18.99 -5.38
CA ARG A 114 -12.62 -19.10 -5.13
C ARG A 114 -11.98 -17.72 -4.85
N PHE A 115 -12.35 -16.72 -5.63
CA PHE A 115 -11.90 -15.33 -5.42
C PHE A 115 -12.34 -14.80 -4.06
N MET A 116 -13.62 -14.98 -3.70
CA MET A 116 -14.16 -14.56 -2.40
C MET A 116 -13.48 -15.28 -1.22
N MET A 117 -13.15 -16.57 -1.35
CA MET A 117 -12.39 -17.30 -0.31
C MET A 117 -10.99 -16.72 -0.14
N ARG A 118 -10.28 -16.46 -1.25
CA ARG A 118 -8.95 -15.83 -1.22
C ARG A 118 -8.99 -14.41 -0.62
N ALA A 119 -9.98 -13.61 -0.99
CA ALA A 119 -10.15 -12.26 -0.44
C ALA A 119 -10.45 -12.27 1.07
N LYS A 120 -11.22 -13.25 1.55
CA LYS A 120 -11.48 -13.42 2.99
C LYS A 120 -10.26 -13.91 3.76
N SER A 121 -9.44 -14.79 3.18
CA SER A 121 -8.21 -15.27 3.84
C SER A 121 -7.15 -14.16 3.96
N THR A 122 -6.99 -13.33 2.93
CA THR A 122 -6.05 -12.20 2.97
C THR A 122 -6.48 -11.11 3.95
N ALA A 123 -7.79 -10.85 4.06
CA ALA A 123 -8.31 -9.93 5.08
C ALA A 123 -8.01 -10.41 6.51
N ARG A 124 -8.13 -11.72 6.79
CA ARG A 124 -7.82 -12.29 8.12
C ARG A 124 -6.33 -12.26 8.46
N MET A 125 -5.44 -12.41 7.48
CA MET A 125 -3.99 -12.30 7.71
C MET A 125 -3.51 -10.86 7.97
N GLY A 126 -4.24 -9.85 7.46
CA GLY A 126 -3.90 -8.43 7.64
C GLY A 126 -4.16 -7.88 9.04
N ASP A 127 -5.14 -8.43 9.77
CA ASP A 127 -5.46 -8.03 11.14
C ASP A 127 -4.49 -8.61 12.19
N GLY A 128 -3.95 -9.81 11.96
CA GLY A 128 -3.02 -10.46 12.90
C GLY A 128 -1.63 -9.83 12.98
N LYS A 129 -1.21 -9.05 11.96
CA LYS A 129 0.11 -8.40 11.96
C LYS A 129 0.14 -7.03 12.65
N ARG A 130 -1.00 -6.39 12.91
CA ARG A 130 -1.04 -5.09 13.61
C ARG A 130 -0.97 -5.21 15.13
N SER A 131 -1.31 -6.36 15.71
CA SER A 131 -1.24 -6.54 17.17
C SER A 131 0.17 -6.83 17.71
N HIS A 132 1.10 -7.29 16.86
CA HIS A 132 2.43 -7.72 17.30
C HIS A 132 3.50 -6.62 17.34
N HIS A 133 3.20 -5.37 16.96
CA HIS A 133 4.20 -4.28 16.91
C HIS A 133 4.05 -3.21 18.01
N LEU A 134 3.21 -3.45 19.03
CA LEU A 134 2.99 -2.52 20.15
C LEU A 134 3.61 -2.97 21.48
N GLY A 135 4.63 -3.83 21.46
CA GLY A 135 5.28 -4.24 22.71
C GLY A 135 6.70 -4.70 22.50
N HIS A 136 7.64 -3.76 22.42
CA HIS A 136 9.02 -3.90 22.91
C HIS A 136 9.64 -2.50 22.99
N GLY A 137 9.42 -1.86 24.14
CA GLY A 137 10.09 -0.66 24.58
C GLY A 137 10.25 -0.78 26.09
N ALA A 138 11.41 -1.32 26.49
CA ALA A 138 11.95 -1.30 27.84
C ALA A 138 13.41 -0.84 27.70
#